data_AF-A0A963EF83-F1
#
_entry.id   AF-A0A963EF83-F1
#
_cell.length_a   1.000
_cell.length_b   1.000
_cell.length_c   1.000
_cell.angle_alpha   90.00
_cell.angle_beta   90.00
_cell.angle_gamma   90.00
#
_symmetry.space_group_name_H-M   'P 1'
#
loop_
_entity.id
_entity.type
_entity.pdbx_description
1 polymer ?
#
loop_
_entity_poly.entity_id
_entity_poly.type
_entity_poly.pdbx_seq_one_letter_code
_entity_poly.pdbx_strand_id
1 'polypeptide(L)' 'MKPGFVSDSLGGISLADLLDHAARMGVSGVEVKTCGWSMAPHFDLAGMFNSLEGLEKSVELLKGGMPVRPGDYRLQAI' A
#
# COMPACT_ATOMS: atom_id res chain seq x y z
N MET A 1 -3.42 11.22 15.50
CA MET A 1 -3.71 10.78 14.11
C MET A 1 -2.43 10.94 13.31
N LYS A 2 -1.99 9.92 12.58
CA LYS A 2 -0.79 10.01 11.72
C LYS A 2 -1.25 10.10 10.25
N PRO A 3 -0.62 10.96 9.43
CA PRO A 3 -1.00 11.11 8.03
C PRO A 3 -0.56 9.88 7.22
N GLY A 4 -1.27 9.62 6.12
CA GLY A 4 -0.87 8.70 5.06
C GLY A 4 -0.81 9.44 3.72
N PHE A 5 -0.29 8.80 2.67
CA PHE A 5 -0.23 9.38 1.32
C PHE A 5 -0.42 8.34 0.21
N VAL A 6 -0.71 8.82 -0.99
CA VAL A 6 -0.94 7.99 -2.19
C VAL A 6 0.39 7.73 -2.89
N SER A 7 0.66 6.47 -3.27
CA SER A 7 1.93 6.06 -3.88
C SER A 7 2.30 6.86 -5.14
N ASP A 8 1.32 7.37 -5.88
CA ASP A 8 1.51 8.20 -7.08
C ASP A 8 2.32 9.48 -6.81
N SER A 9 2.32 10.02 -5.58
CA SER A 9 3.19 11.15 -5.22
C SER A 9 4.69 10.80 -5.33
N LEU A 10 5.03 9.51 -5.35
CA LEU A 10 6.36 8.96 -5.55
C LEU A 10 6.38 7.98 -6.74
N GLY A 11 5.55 8.23 -7.77
CA GLY A 11 5.37 7.32 -8.91
C GLY A 11 6.62 7.07 -9.78
N GLY A 12 7.73 7.76 -9.55
CA GLY A 12 8.98 7.59 -10.30
C GLY A 12 10.01 6.63 -9.69
N ILE A 13 9.75 6.07 -8.51
CA ILE A 13 10.69 5.19 -7.77
C ILE A 13 10.12 3.78 -7.59
N SER A 14 10.95 2.83 -7.15
CA SER A 14 10.52 1.45 -6.88
C SER A 14 9.62 1.38 -5.62
N LEU A 15 8.89 0.26 -5.44
CA LEU A 15 8.08 0.04 -4.25
C LEU A 15 8.92 0.05 -2.97
N ALA A 16 10.10 -0.56 -3.01
CA ALA A 16 11.00 -0.62 -1.86
C ALA A 16 11.46 0.78 -1.46
N ASP A 17 11.90 1.59 -2.42
CA ASP A 17 12.33 2.97 -2.17
C ASP A 17 11.16 3.83 -1.65
N LEU A 18 9.95 3.59 -2.16
CA LEU A 18 8.73 4.26 -1.71
C LEU A 18 8.41 3.95 -0.24
N LEU A 19 8.50 2.67 0.15
CA LEU A 19 8.26 2.24 1.52
C LEU A 19 9.33 2.75 2.49
N ASP A 20 10.59 2.82 2.05
CA ASP A 20 11.68 3.44 2.82
C ASP A 20 11.41 4.93 3.05
N HIS A 21 10.91 5.64 2.04
CA HIS A 21 10.50 7.03 2.18
C HIS A 21 9.32 7.19 3.13
N ALA A 22 8.32 6.30 3.05
CA ALA A 22 7.18 6.29 3.95
C ALA A 22 7.59 6.08 5.43
N ALA A 23 8.48 5.11 5.66
CA ALA A 23 9.04 4.84 6.99
C ALA A 23 9.79 6.06 7.54
N ARG A 24 10.63 6.68 6.70
CA ARG A 24 11.39 7.89 7.06
C ARG A 24 10.50 9.10 7.37
N MET A 25 9.41 9.27 6.63
CA MET A 25 8.43 10.35 6.85
C MET A 25 7.53 10.11 8.07
N GLY A 26 7.55 8.91 8.65
CA GLY A 26 6.75 8.58 9.84
C GLY A 26 5.25 8.52 9.58
N VAL A 27 4.84 8.31 8.31
CA VAL A 27 3.44 8.15 7.93
C VAL A 27 2.88 6.83 8.46
N SER A 28 1.58 6.78 8.75
CA SER A 28 0.94 5.55 9.25
C SER A 28 0.44 4.62 8.17
N GLY A 29 0.45 5.05 6.91
CA GLY A 29 -0.03 4.23 5.81
C GLY A 29 0.28 4.82 4.44
N VAL A 30 0.34 3.93 3.47
CA VAL A 30 0.50 4.24 2.04
C VAL A 30 -0.65 3.58 1.30
N GLU A 31 -1.38 4.35 0.50
CA GLU A 31 -2.36 3.81 -0.45
C GLU A 31 -1.64 3.53 -1.77
N VAL A 32 -1.49 2.26 -2.12
CA VAL A 32 -0.85 1.85 -3.38
C VAL A 32 -1.89 1.87 -4.51
N LYS A 33 -1.67 2.72 -5.51
CA LYS A 33 -2.54 2.81 -6.69
C LYS A 33 -2.20 1.72 -7.70
N THR A 34 -3.22 0.98 -8.12
CA THR A 34 -3.13 -0.20 -8.99
C THR A 34 -3.87 -0.01 -10.33
N CYS A 35 -4.26 1.21 -10.71
CA CYS A 35 -5.13 1.46 -11.86
C CYS A 35 -4.46 2.31 -12.95
N GLY A 36 -4.89 2.12 -14.21
CA GLY A 36 -4.23 2.52 -15.47
C GLY A 36 -4.04 4.00 -15.80
N TRP A 37 -3.99 4.88 -14.81
CA TRP A 37 -3.50 6.26 -14.95
C TRP A 37 -2.06 6.43 -14.45
N SER A 38 -1.51 5.39 -13.81
CA SER A 38 -0.14 5.37 -13.29
C SER A 38 0.68 4.37 -14.10
N MET A 39 1.74 4.84 -14.77
CA MET A 39 2.79 3.97 -15.36
C MET A 39 3.71 3.38 -14.27
N ALA A 40 3.19 3.24 -13.05
CA ALA A 40 3.90 3.03 -11.81
C ALA A 40 4.87 1.84 -11.86
N PRO A 41 6.20 2.06 -11.91
CA PRO A 41 7.18 0.99 -11.79
C PRO A 41 7.18 0.35 -10.38
N HIS A 42 6.42 0.91 -9.44
CA HIS A 42 6.28 0.43 -8.07
C HIS A 42 5.20 -0.63 -7.89
N PHE A 43 4.48 -1.06 -8.92
CA PHE A 43 3.50 -2.14 -8.75
C PHE A 43 3.33 -3.00 -10.01
N ASP A 44 3.69 -4.28 -9.91
CA ASP A 44 3.48 -5.25 -11.00
C ASP A 44 2.03 -5.78 -10.99
N LEU A 45 1.18 -5.08 -11.72
CA LEU A 45 -0.22 -5.47 -11.92
C LEU A 45 -0.35 -6.82 -12.64
N ALA A 46 0.50 -7.08 -13.62
CA ALA A 46 0.43 -8.29 -14.42
C ALA A 46 0.77 -9.52 -13.57
N GLY A 47 1.81 -9.44 -12.73
CA GLY A 47 2.16 -10.48 -11.77
C GLY A 47 1.10 -10.75 -10.72
N MET A 48 0.41 -9.69 -10.24
CA MET A 48 -0.68 -9.82 -9.26
C MET A 48 -1.91 -10.55 -9.82
N PHE A 49 -2.30 -10.28 -11.07
CA PHE A 49 -3.52 -10.86 -11.66
C PHE A 49 -3.33 -12.23 -12.31
N ASN A 50 -2.10 -12.64 -12.68
CA ASN A 50 -1.88 -13.85 -13.49
C ASN A 50 -1.26 -15.06 -12.76
N SER A 51 -1.13 -15.07 -11.44
CA SER A 51 -0.51 -16.23 -10.77
C SER A 51 -1.04 -16.49 -9.35
N LEU A 52 -1.25 -17.77 -9.03
CA LEU A 52 -1.55 -18.25 -7.67
C LEU A 52 -0.50 -17.74 -6.67
N GLU A 53 0.75 -17.68 -7.12
CA GLU A 53 1.89 -17.13 -6.37
C GLU A 53 1.73 -15.63 -6.04
N GLY A 54 1.19 -14.82 -6.97
CA GLY A 54 0.88 -13.41 -6.73
C GLY A 54 -0.22 -13.23 -5.67
N LEU A 55 -1.23 -14.11 -5.69
CA LEU A 55 -2.27 -14.14 -4.67
C LEU A 55 -1.71 -14.58 -3.31
N GLU A 56 -0.91 -15.63 -3.27
CA GLU A 56 -0.29 -16.16 -2.05
C GLU A 56 0.62 -15.11 -1.38
N LYS A 57 1.49 -14.47 -2.16
CA LYS A 57 2.37 -13.39 -1.68
C LYS A 57 1.59 -12.17 -1.20
N SER A 58 0.51 -11.80 -1.89
CA SER A 58 -0.37 -10.69 -1.45
C SER A 58 -1.08 -11.02 -0.15
N VAL A 59 -1.60 -12.25 0.01
CA VAL A 59 -2.25 -12.72 1.23
C VAL A 59 -1.26 -12.79 2.40
N GLU A 60 -0.03 -13.25 2.16
CA GLU A 60 1.02 -13.31 3.17
C GLU A 60 1.43 -11.91 3.64
N LEU A 61 1.60 -10.96 2.71
CA LEU A 61 1.91 -9.56 3.02
C LEU A 61 0.78 -8.88 3.79
N LEU A 62 -0.48 -9.14 3.42
CA LEU A 62 -1.63 -8.65 4.15
C LEU A 62 -1.70 -9.25 5.56
N LYS A 63 -1.46 -10.56 5.74
CA LYS A 63 -1.42 -11.20 7.06
C LYS A 63 -0.29 -10.66 7.96
N GLY A 64 0.86 -10.32 7.38
CA GLY A 64 2.01 -9.77 8.12
C GLY A 64 1.85 -8.29 8.48
N GLY A 65 1.13 -7.51 7.67
CA GLY A 65 0.91 -6.07 7.87
C GLY A 65 -0.45 -5.71 8.49
N MET A 66 -1.37 -6.67 8.62
CA MET A 66 -2.71 -6.41 9.16
C MET A 66 -2.61 -5.96 10.62
N PRO A 67 -3.16 -4.78 10.97
CA PRO A 67 -3.23 -4.38 12.37
C PRO A 67 -4.09 -5.39 13.14
N VAL A 68 -3.45 -6.13 14.05
CA VAL A 68 -4.11 -7.06 15.00
C VAL A 68 -5.02 -6.35 16.00
N ARG A 69 -4.95 -5.01 16.03
CA ARG A 69 -5.73 -4.17 16.92
C ARG A 69 -7.14 -3.96 16.36
N PRO A 70 -8.20 -4.13 17.17
CA PRO A 70 -9.55 -3.73 16.78
C PRO A 70 -9.57 -2.26 16.34
N GLY A 71 -10.21 -1.98 15.20
CA GLY A 71 -10.41 -0.60 14.75
C GLY A 71 -11.22 0.19 15.77
N ASP A 72 -10.78 1.39 16.12
CA ASP A 72 -11.46 2.34 16.99
C ASP A 72 -12.42 3.27 16.23
N TYR A 73 -12.79 2.87 15.01
CA TYR A 73 -13.68 3.59 14.12
C TYR A 73 -15.00 3.94 14.82
N ARG A 74 -15.36 5.22 14.77
CA ARG A 74 -16.67 5.74 15.17
C ARG A 74 -17.21 6.62 14.04
N LEU A 75 -18.46 6.37 13.65
CA LEU A 75 -19.18 7.24 12.72
C LEU A 75 -19.21 8.67 13.28
N GLN A 76 -18.83 9.63 12.44
CA GLN A 76 -18.90 11.04 12.80
C GLN A 76 -20.37 11.45 12.88
N ALA A 77 -20.79 12.04 13.99
CA ALA A 77 -22.14 12.60 14.11
C ALA A 77 -22.24 13.81 13.17
N ILE A 78 -23.34 13.86 12.41
CA ILE A 78 -23.71 14.95 11.51
C ILE A 78 -24.23 16.13 12.33
#